data_AF-A0A8C3JCK4-F1
#
_entry.id   AF-A0A8C3JCK4-F1
#
_cell.length_a   1.000
_cell.length_b   1.000
_cell.length_c   1.000
_cell.angle_alpha   90.00
_cell.angle_beta   90.00
_cell.angle_gamma   90.00
#
_symmetry.space_group_name_H-M   'P 1'
#
loop_
_entity.id
_entity.type
_entity.pdbx_description
1 polymer ?
#
loop_
_entity_poly.entity_id
_entity_poly.type
_entity_poly.pdbx_seq_one_letter_code
_entity_poly.pdbx_strand_id
1 'polypeptide(L)'
;ISSHIQVLVIYHFRDVQTVLLKNLRLALLNEAKEVRAAGLRALRYLIRDSSILQKVLKLKVDYLIARCIDIQQSNEVERTQALRLVRKMITVNASLFPSSITNSLIAVGNDGLQERDRMVRACIAIICELALQNPEMVALRGGLSTILKNVIDCQLSRINEALITTVLHLINHPKTRQYVRADVELEVGSVLLV
;
A
#
# COMPACT_ATOMS: atom_id res chain seq x y z
N ILE A 1 -28.99 32.21 10.60
CA ILE A 1 -29.50 31.39 9.46
C ILE A 1 -28.35 30.81 8.63
N SER A 2 -27.32 31.60 8.28
CA SER A 2 -26.17 31.12 7.46
C SER A 2 -25.34 29.98 8.10
N SER A 3 -25.07 30.05 9.41
CA SER A 3 -24.30 29.03 10.15
C SER A 3 -25.04 27.70 10.30
N HIS A 4 -26.36 27.71 10.55
CA HIS A 4 -27.14 26.48 10.72
C HIS A 4 -27.34 25.72 9.39
N ILE A 5 -27.50 26.43 8.27
CA ILE A 5 -27.61 25.82 6.94
C ILE A 5 -26.27 25.21 6.53
N GLN A 6 -25.13 25.89 6.78
CA GLN A 6 -23.81 25.31 6.55
C GLN A 6 -23.60 24.02 7.34
N VAL A 7 -23.99 24.00 8.62
CA VAL A 7 -23.92 22.79 9.44
C VAL A 7 -24.79 21.69 8.86
N LEU A 8 -26.04 21.96 8.50
CA LEU A 8 -26.96 20.96 7.94
C LEU A 8 -26.44 20.38 6.61
N VAL A 9 -25.88 21.21 5.73
CA VAL A 9 -25.27 20.78 4.46
C VAL A 9 -24.03 19.90 4.72
N ILE A 10 -23.19 20.26 5.68
CA ILE A 10 -22.02 19.43 6.06
C ILE A 10 -22.47 18.08 6.64
N TYR A 11 -23.50 18.06 7.49
CA TYR A 11 -24.06 16.82 8.05
C TYR A 11 -24.66 15.94 6.95
N HIS A 12 -25.52 16.49 6.10
CA HIS A 12 -26.11 15.75 4.98
C HIS A 12 -25.03 15.23 4.01
N PHE A 13 -23.99 16.02 3.71
CA PHE A 13 -22.90 15.58 2.85
C PHE A 13 -22.04 14.49 3.51
N ARG A 14 -21.83 14.56 4.83
CA ARG A 14 -21.17 13.49 5.61
C ARG A 14 -21.95 12.18 5.59
N ASP A 15 -23.27 12.23 5.62
CA ASP A 15 -24.13 11.06 5.54
C ASP A 15 -24.07 10.41 4.15
N VAL A 16 -24.13 11.22 3.08
CA VAL A 16 -24.00 10.71 1.69
C VAL A 16 -22.66 10.02 1.47
N GLN A 17 -21.55 10.60 1.95
CA GLN A 17 -20.22 9.99 1.82
C GLN A 17 -20.15 8.63 2.53
N THR A 18 -20.71 8.53 3.73
CA THR A 18 -20.72 7.29 4.50
C THR A 18 -21.54 6.20 3.80
N VAL A 19 -22.71 6.56 3.26
CA VAL A 19 -23.57 5.65 2.49
C VAL A 19 -22.85 5.17 1.23
N LEU A 20 -22.21 6.07 0.47
CA LEU A 20 -21.45 5.71 -0.72
C LEU A 20 -20.32 4.74 -0.40
N LEU A 21 -19.58 4.97 0.69
CA LEU A 21 -18.52 4.06 1.14
C LEU A 21 -19.04 2.67 1.48
N LYS A 22 -20.19 2.57 2.16
CA LYS A 22 -20.83 1.27 2.47
C LYS A 22 -21.22 0.52 1.20
N ASN A 23 -21.79 1.21 0.21
CA ASN A 23 -22.17 0.59 -1.05
C ASN A 23 -20.96 0.16 -1.88
N LEU A 24 -19.91 0.99 -1.94
CA LEU A 24 -18.66 0.63 -2.62
C LEU A 24 -17.96 -0.56 -1.95
N ARG A 25 -18.07 -0.69 -0.62
CA ARG A 25 -17.58 -1.86 0.10
C ARG A 25 -18.26 -3.16 -0.39
N LEU A 26 -19.57 -3.13 -0.66
CA LEU A 26 -20.29 -4.27 -1.22
C LEU A 26 -19.82 -4.62 -2.63
N ALA A 27 -19.47 -3.61 -3.45
CA ALA A 27 -18.93 -3.85 -4.80
C ALA A 27 -17.62 -4.67 -4.77
N LEU A 28 -16.79 -4.51 -3.73
CA LEU A 28 -15.56 -5.30 -3.54
C LEU A 28 -15.81 -6.77 -3.17
N LEU A 29 -17.03 -7.11 -2.75
CA LEU A 29 -17.43 -8.48 -2.44
C LEU A 29 -18.13 -9.16 -3.61
N ASN A 30 -18.37 -8.46 -4.71
CA ASN A 30 -19.05 -9.03 -5.87
C ASN A 30 -18.20 -10.12 -6.54
N GLU A 31 -18.83 -11.17 -7.07
CA GLU A 31 -18.17 -12.27 -7.77
C GLU A 31 -17.50 -11.81 -9.09
N ALA A 32 -18.07 -10.81 -9.77
CA ALA A 32 -17.52 -10.27 -11.00
C ALA A 32 -16.29 -9.39 -10.73
N LYS A 33 -15.13 -9.81 -11.27
CA LYS A 33 -13.85 -9.09 -11.14
C LYS A 33 -13.90 -7.68 -11.73
N GLU A 34 -14.74 -7.46 -12.74
CA GLU A 34 -14.99 -6.18 -13.39
C GLU A 34 -15.68 -5.19 -12.43
N VAL A 35 -16.64 -5.69 -11.64
CA VAL A 35 -17.36 -4.90 -10.64
C VAL A 35 -16.41 -4.54 -9.50
N ARG A 36 -15.59 -5.49 -9.03
CA ARG A 36 -14.56 -5.21 -8.00
C ARG A 36 -13.55 -4.17 -8.50
N ALA A 37 -13.06 -4.29 -9.73
CA ALA A 37 -12.15 -3.33 -10.34
C ALA A 37 -12.78 -1.92 -10.46
N ALA A 38 -14.05 -1.83 -10.87
CA ALA A 38 -14.78 -0.57 -10.91
C ALA A 38 -14.97 0.05 -9.51
N GLY A 39 -15.26 -0.79 -8.50
CA GLY A 39 -15.37 -0.37 -7.10
C GLY A 39 -14.06 0.20 -6.56
N LEU A 40 -12.94 -0.49 -6.78
CA LEU A 40 -11.59 0.00 -6.41
C LEU A 40 -11.27 1.32 -7.11
N ARG A 41 -11.59 1.44 -8.40
CA ARG A 41 -11.40 2.67 -9.17
C ARG A 41 -12.24 3.82 -8.60
N ALA A 42 -13.51 3.58 -8.25
CA ALA A 42 -14.40 4.58 -7.67
C ALA A 42 -13.90 5.03 -6.28
N LEU A 43 -13.48 4.08 -5.42
CA LEU A 43 -12.86 4.38 -4.13
C LEU A 43 -11.65 5.30 -4.29
N ARG A 44 -10.82 5.06 -5.30
CA ARG A 44 -9.63 5.89 -5.58
C ARG A 44 -9.98 7.34 -5.88
N TYR A 45 -11.08 7.61 -6.59
CA TYR A 45 -11.53 8.98 -6.87
C TYR A 45 -12.24 9.65 -5.69
N LEU A 46 -12.75 8.84 -4.76
CA LEU A 46 -13.40 9.32 -3.54
C LEU A 46 -12.37 9.74 -2.48
N ILE A 47 -11.27 9.00 -2.33
CA ILE A 47 -10.20 9.33 -1.37
C ILE A 47 -9.40 10.53 -1.87
N ARG A 48 -9.76 11.72 -1.41
CA ARG A 48 -9.12 12.99 -1.78
C ARG A 48 -8.30 13.60 -0.65
N ASP A 49 -8.67 13.30 0.59
CA ASP A 49 -8.07 13.87 1.80
C ASP A 49 -8.02 12.83 2.94
N SER A 50 -7.31 13.20 4.01
CA SER A 50 -7.12 12.34 5.19
C SER A 50 -8.44 12.00 5.90
N SER A 51 -9.45 12.88 5.86
CA SER A 51 -10.71 12.65 6.55
C SER A 51 -11.52 11.51 5.90
N ILE A 52 -11.54 11.46 4.56
CA ILE A 52 -12.18 10.38 3.82
C ILE A 52 -11.42 9.08 4.01
N LEU A 53 -10.08 9.14 3.95
CA LEU A 53 -9.23 7.98 4.21
C LEU A 53 -9.50 7.38 5.60
N GLN A 54 -9.58 8.20 6.65
CA GLN A 54 -9.93 7.74 8.00
C GLN A 54 -11.30 7.07 8.05
N LYS A 55 -12.32 7.58 7.33
CA LYS A 55 -13.64 6.92 7.25
C LYS A 55 -13.55 5.56 6.57
N VAL A 56 -12.80 5.45 5.48
CA VAL A 56 -12.55 4.17 4.76
C VAL A 56 -11.93 3.14 5.71
N LEU A 57 -10.91 3.55 6.47
CA LEU A 57 -10.21 2.70 7.44
C LEU A 57 -11.11 2.34 8.64
N LYS A 58 -11.94 3.27 9.12
CA LYS A 58 -12.93 3.01 10.19
C LYS A 58 -13.95 1.96 9.75
N LEU A 59 -14.33 1.96 8.48
CA LEU A 59 -15.21 0.97 7.86
C LEU A 59 -14.49 -0.34 7.48
N LYS A 60 -13.22 -0.53 7.88
CA LYS A 60 -12.45 -1.76 7.67
C LYS A 60 -12.38 -2.22 6.21
N VAL A 61 -12.39 -1.26 5.28
CA VAL A 61 -12.32 -1.52 3.83
C VAL A 61 -10.91 -1.97 3.43
N ASP A 62 -9.90 -1.65 4.23
CA ASP A 62 -8.50 -2.06 4.05
C ASP A 62 -8.34 -3.59 3.94
N TYR A 63 -9.10 -4.38 4.69
CA TYR A 63 -9.07 -5.84 4.54
C TYR A 63 -9.59 -6.33 3.18
N LEU A 64 -10.60 -5.65 2.62
CA LEU A 64 -11.12 -6.00 1.31
C LEU A 64 -10.15 -5.61 0.20
N ILE A 65 -9.47 -4.47 0.37
CA ILE A 65 -8.41 -4.04 -0.55
C ILE A 65 -7.25 -5.06 -0.51
N ALA A 66 -6.81 -5.48 0.68
CA ALA A 66 -5.78 -6.52 0.83
C ALA A 66 -6.19 -7.83 0.14
N ARG A 67 -7.43 -8.29 0.34
CA ARG A 67 -7.97 -9.47 -0.37
C ARG A 67 -7.90 -9.33 -1.89
N CYS A 68 -8.24 -8.16 -2.43
CA CYS A 68 -8.16 -7.88 -3.87
C CYS A 68 -6.72 -7.86 -4.40
N ILE A 69 -5.70 -7.71 -3.55
CA ILE A 69 -4.27 -7.75 -3.92
C ILE A 69 -3.76 -9.19 -3.91
N ASP A 70 -4.11 -9.97 -2.88
CA ASP A 70 -3.59 -11.33 -2.66
C ASP A 70 -4.19 -12.37 -3.62
N ILE A 71 -5.48 -12.29 -3.93
CA ILE A 71 -6.15 -13.32 -4.73
C ILE A 71 -5.76 -13.21 -6.21
N GLN A 72 -4.97 -14.16 -6.70
CA GLN A 72 -4.64 -14.31 -8.12
C GLN A 72 -5.62 -15.27 -8.82
N GLN A 73 -6.66 -14.70 -9.46
CA GLN A 73 -7.70 -15.46 -10.17
C GLN A 73 -8.01 -14.83 -11.55
N SER A 74 -7.03 -14.78 -12.45
CA SER A 74 -7.18 -14.15 -13.78
C SER A 74 -7.69 -12.70 -13.74
N ASN A 75 -7.36 -11.98 -12.67
CA ASN A 75 -7.91 -10.69 -12.26
C ASN A 75 -6.86 -9.56 -12.27
N GLU A 76 -5.93 -9.58 -13.23
CA GLU A 76 -4.83 -8.59 -13.32
C GLU A 76 -5.33 -7.13 -13.31
N VAL A 77 -6.48 -6.84 -13.95
CA VAL A 77 -7.09 -5.50 -13.97
C VAL A 77 -7.56 -5.07 -12.59
N GLU A 78 -8.20 -5.97 -11.84
CA GLU A 78 -8.65 -5.72 -10.46
C GLU A 78 -7.45 -5.40 -9.57
N ARG A 79 -6.42 -6.27 -9.59
CA ARG A 79 -5.18 -6.09 -8.82
C ARG A 79 -4.48 -4.78 -9.19
N THR A 80 -4.46 -4.42 -10.47
CA THR A 80 -3.92 -3.13 -10.94
C THR A 80 -4.68 -1.93 -10.36
N GLN A 81 -6.02 -1.99 -10.28
CA GLN A 81 -6.80 -0.92 -9.64
C GLN A 81 -6.55 -0.88 -8.12
N ALA A 82 -6.37 -2.03 -7.47
CA ALA A 82 -6.04 -2.09 -6.05
C ALA A 82 -4.69 -1.42 -5.77
N LEU A 83 -3.63 -1.77 -6.51
CA LEU A 83 -2.30 -1.15 -6.35
C LEU A 83 -2.32 0.37 -6.63
N ARG A 84 -3.12 0.81 -7.61
CA ARG A 84 -3.32 2.24 -7.89
C ARG A 84 -4.06 2.96 -6.76
N LEU A 85 -5.04 2.31 -6.14
CA LEU A 85 -5.73 2.83 -4.96
C LEU A 85 -4.78 2.92 -3.78
N VAL A 86 -3.98 1.89 -3.55
CA VAL A 86 -2.96 1.85 -2.48
C VAL A 86 -1.95 2.99 -2.62
N ARG A 87 -1.37 3.20 -3.80
CA ARG A 87 -0.49 4.35 -4.07
C ARG A 87 -1.18 5.68 -3.76
N LYS A 88 -2.45 5.84 -4.14
CA LYS A 88 -3.23 7.04 -3.82
C LYS A 88 -3.41 7.23 -2.30
N MET A 89 -3.60 6.16 -1.53
CA MET A 89 -3.69 6.23 -0.07
C MET A 89 -2.38 6.72 0.55
N ILE A 90 -1.22 6.24 0.07
CA ILE A 90 0.10 6.72 0.50
C ILE A 90 0.24 8.21 0.22
N THR A 91 -0.06 8.65 -1.03
CA THR A 91 0.00 10.07 -1.41
C THR A 91 -0.91 10.96 -0.57
N VAL A 92 -2.07 10.46 -0.15
CA VAL A 92 -3.03 11.23 0.66
C VAL A 92 -2.56 11.33 2.11
N ASN A 93 -2.17 10.21 2.72
CA ASN A 93 -1.58 10.20 4.06
C ASN A 93 -0.92 8.85 4.38
N ALA A 94 0.41 8.79 4.25
CA ALA A 94 1.20 7.60 4.58
C ALA A 94 1.21 7.24 6.08
N SER A 95 1.00 8.20 6.99
CA SER A 95 0.98 7.93 8.44
C SER A 95 -0.20 7.09 8.89
N LEU A 96 -1.30 7.11 8.12
CA LEU A 96 -2.52 6.34 8.39
C LEU A 96 -2.53 4.99 7.65
N PHE A 97 -1.43 4.61 7.01
CA PHE A 97 -1.42 3.45 6.13
C PHE A 97 -1.67 2.16 6.93
N PRO A 98 -2.62 1.29 6.50
CA PRO A 98 -3.03 0.14 7.31
C PRO A 98 -2.08 -1.04 7.15
N SER A 99 -1.79 -1.72 8.27
CA SER A 99 -0.94 -2.92 8.28
C SER A 99 -1.49 -4.09 7.46
N SER A 100 -2.80 -4.18 7.27
CA SER A 100 -3.44 -5.23 6.45
C SER A 100 -2.94 -5.19 5.00
N ILE A 101 -2.91 -4.00 4.41
CA ILE A 101 -2.39 -3.79 3.06
C ILE A 101 -0.87 -3.94 3.03
N THR A 102 -0.14 -3.44 4.04
CA THR A 102 1.31 -3.63 4.13
C THR A 102 1.68 -5.12 4.12
N ASN A 103 1.00 -5.94 4.92
CA ASN A 103 1.26 -7.38 4.99
C ASN A 103 0.96 -8.08 3.66
N SER A 104 -0.14 -7.71 3.00
CA SER A 104 -0.49 -8.24 1.67
C SER A 104 0.57 -7.91 0.62
N LEU A 105 1.04 -6.66 0.57
CA LEU A 105 2.13 -6.26 -0.34
C LEU A 105 3.42 -7.03 -0.06
N ILE A 106 3.77 -7.20 1.21
CA ILE A 106 4.97 -7.93 1.64
C ILE A 106 4.88 -9.42 1.27
N ALA A 107 3.71 -10.05 1.46
CA ALA A 107 3.47 -11.43 1.09
C ALA A 107 3.67 -11.63 -0.43
N VAL A 108 3.03 -10.79 -1.25
CA VAL A 108 3.23 -10.80 -2.71
C VAL A 108 4.71 -10.55 -3.08
N GLY A 109 5.40 -9.67 -2.36
CA GLY A 109 6.81 -9.38 -2.57
C GLY A 109 7.76 -10.52 -2.21
N ASN A 110 7.43 -11.34 -1.21
CA ASN A 110 8.29 -12.43 -0.72
C ASN A 110 8.14 -13.72 -1.52
N ASP A 111 6.89 -14.09 -1.84
CA ASP A 111 6.56 -15.41 -2.40
C ASP A 111 6.19 -15.33 -3.89
N GLY A 112 5.82 -14.14 -4.38
CA GLY A 112 5.35 -13.96 -5.76
C GLY A 112 6.41 -14.26 -6.83
N LEU A 113 7.71 -14.23 -6.52
CA LEU A 113 8.75 -14.67 -7.46
C LEU A 113 8.66 -16.17 -7.74
N GLN A 114 8.39 -16.99 -6.71
CA GLN A 114 8.20 -18.44 -6.86
C GLN A 114 6.90 -18.74 -7.61
N GLU A 115 5.85 -17.97 -7.34
CA GLU A 115 4.54 -18.09 -7.99
C GLU A 115 4.46 -17.46 -9.40
N ARG A 116 5.58 -16.88 -9.88
CA ARG A 116 5.66 -16.15 -11.16
C ARG A 116 4.62 -15.03 -11.28
N ASP A 117 4.30 -14.38 -10.16
CA ASP A 117 3.38 -13.27 -10.11
C ASP A 117 3.98 -12.03 -10.80
N ARG A 118 3.25 -11.49 -11.77
CA ARG A 118 3.64 -10.30 -12.55
C ARG A 118 3.59 -9.02 -11.72
N MET A 119 2.90 -9.03 -10.58
CA MET A 119 2.70 -7.86 -9.73
C MET A 119 3.79 -7.66 -8.68
N VAL A 120 4.74 -8.59 -8.52
CA VAL A 120 5.84 -8.51 -7.52
C VAL A 120 6.54 -7.16 -7.58
N ARG A 121 7.07 -6.79 -8.76
CA ARG A 121 7.82 -5.54 -8.94
C ARG A 121 6.99 -4.30 -8.59
N ALA A 122 5.71 -4.32 -8.93
CA ALA A 122 4.80 -3.22 -8.61
C ALA A 122 4.56 -3.11 -7.10
N CYS A 123 4.44 -4.25 -6.40
CA CYS A 123 4.30 -4.29 -4.94
C CYS A 123 5.57 -3.83 -4.24
N ILE A 124 6.74 -4.32 -4.64
CA ILE A 124 8.04 -3.89 -4.08
C ILE A 124 8.23 -2.38 -4.26
N ALA A 125 7.93 -1.83 -5.45
CA ALA A 125 8.02 -0.39 -5.67
C ALA A 125 7.11 0.40 -4.72
N ILE A 126 5.91 -0.10 -4.41
CA ILE A 126 4.99 0.51 -3.44
C ILE A 126 5.52 0.41 -2.02
N ILE A 127 6.13 -0.72 -1.64
CA ILE A 127 6.76 -0.88 -0.33
C ILE A 127 7.92 0.13 -0.18
N CYS A 128 8.74 0.32 -1.21
CA CYS A 128 9.78 1.35 -1.21
C CYS A 128 9.20 2.77 -1.06
N GLU A 129 8.15 3.11 -1.83
CA GLU A 129 7.46 4.40 -1.71
C GLU A 129 6.91 4.64 -0.30
N LEU A 130 6.34 3.59 0.33
CA LEU A 130 5.86 3.65 1.71
C LEU A 130 7.02 3.78 2.70
N ALA A 131 8.13 3.07 2.51
CA ALA A 131 9.27 3.10 3.41
C ALA A 131 9.88 4.51 3.52
N LEU A 132 9.89 5.28 2.44
CA LEU A 132 10.36 6.66 2.43
C LEU A 132 9.46 7.62 3.23
N GLN A 133 8.16 7.33 3.35
CA GLN A 133 7.19 8.22 3.99
C GLN A 133 6.75 7.75 5.40
N ASN A 134 6.75 6.43 5.62
CA ASN A 134 6.39 5.78 6.88
C ASN A 134 7.29 4.54 7.09
N PRO A 135 8.57 4.74 7.42
CA PRO A 135 9.52 3.65 7.60
C PRO A 135 9.18 2.73 8.77
N GLU A 136 8.58 3.27 9.83
CA GLU A 136 8.15 2.50 11.00
C GLU A 136 7.17 1.38 10.63
N MET A 137 6.14 1.69 9.83
CA MET A 137 5.15 0.70 9.40
C MET A 137 5.79 -0.42 8.57
N VAL A 138 6.75 -0.08 7.70
CA VAL A 138 7.44 -1.06 6.86
C VAL A 138 8.37 -1.93 7.69
N ALA A 139 9.17 -1.34 8.57
CA ALA A 139 10.12 -2.05 9.42
C ALA A 139 9.41 -2.98 10.40
N LEU A 140 8.34 -2.53 11.06
CA LEU A 140 7.58 -3.34 12.02
C LEU A 140 6.95 -4.59 11.37
N ARG A 141 6.68 -4.55 10.07
CA ARG A 141 6.11 -5.67 9.30
C ARG A 141 7.16 -6.49 8.54
N GLY A 142 8.45 -6.19 8.71
CA GLY A 142 9.54 -6.90 8.05
C GLY A 142 9.72 -6.56 6.56
N GLY A 143 9.15 -5.45 6.08
CA GLY A 143 9.22 -5.08 4.66
C GLY A 143 10.61 -4.68 4.18
N LEU A 144 11.52 -4.29 5.08
CA LEU A 144 12.92 -4.02 4.73
C LEU A 144 13.66 -5.30 4.31
N SER A 145 13.45 -6.40 5.05
CA SER A 145 13.97 -7.71 4.68
C SER A 145 13.45 -8.16 3.30
N THR A 146 12.17 -7.90 3.00
CA THR A 146 11.59 -8.18 1.69
C THR A 146 12.24 -7.38 0.56
N ILE A 147 12.54 -6.08 0.78
CA ILE A 147 13.27 -5.27 -0.20
C ILE A 147 14.66 -5.86 -0.45
N LEU A 148 15.41 -6.15 0.62
CA LEU A 148 16.77 -6.69 0.54
C LEU A 148 16.82 -8.05 -0.16
N LYS A 149 15.88 -8.96 0.15
CA LYS A 149 15.75 -10.24 -0.54
C LYS A 149 15.53 -10.04 -2.05
N ASN A 150 14.66 -9.10 -2.42
CA ASN A 150 14.37 -8.80 -3.83
C ASN A 150 15.54 -8.14 -4.58
N VAL A 151 16.49 -7.49 -3.89
CA VAL A 151 17.74 -7.00 -4.50
C VAL A 151 18.61 -8.16 -4.97
N ILE A 152 18.70 -9.23 -4.18
CA ILE A 152 19.53 -10.41 -4.49
C ILE A 152 18.98 -11.15 -5.71
N ASP A 153 17.66 -11.33 -5.76
CA ASP A 153 17.00 -12.12 -6.80
C ASP A 153 16.80 -11.36 -8.12
N CYS A 154 16.95 -10.03 -8.13
CA CYS A 154 16.69 -9.21 -9.30
C CYS A 154 17.94 -9.01 -10.16
N GLN A 155 17.84 -9.34 -11.45
CA GLN A 155 18.94 -9.21 -12.42
C GLN A 155 19.00 -7.84 -13.10
N LEU A 156 18.02 -6.95 -12.85
CA LEU A 156 17.90 -5.66 -13.52
C LEU A 156 18.60 -4.58 -12.69
N SER A 157 19.78 -4.12 -13.16
CA SER A 157 20.64 -3.17 -12.44
C SER A 157 19.90 -1.91 -11.95
N ARG A 158 19.10 -1.27 -12.81
CA ARG A 158 18.34 -0.06 -12.44
C ARG A 158 17.31 -0.30 -11.33
N ILE A 159 16.72 -1.49 -11.27
CA ILE A 159 15.76 -1.82 -10.21
C ILE A 159 16.53 -2.05 -8.92
N ASN A 160 17.61 -2.83 -8.94
CA ASN A 160 18.46 -3.04 -7.77
C ASN A 160 18.99 -1.73 -7.19
N GLU A 161 19.43 -0.82 -8.04
CA GLU A 161 19.89 0.51 -7.64
C GLU A 161 18.78 1.27 -6.91
N ALA A 162 17.55 1.27 -7.43
CA ALA A 162 16.42 1.93 -6.77
C ALA A 162 16.06 1.30 -5.41
N LEU A 163 16.11 -0.04 -5.32
CA LEU A 163 15.84 -0.77 -4.07
C LEU A 163 16.92 -0.48 -3.01
N ILE A 164 18.20 -0.58 -3.37
CA ILE A 164 19.32 -0.26 -2.49
C ILE A 164 19.29 1.21 -2.08
N THR A 165 19.00 2.13 -3.01
CA THR A 165 18.88 3.56 -2.72
C THR A 165 17.85 3.82 -1.61
N THR A 166 16.75 3.08 -1.60
CA THR A 166 15.73 3.19 -0.54
C THR A 166 16.32 2.80 0.82
N VAL A 167 17.05 1.69 0.89
CA VAL A 167 17.70 1.22 2.13
C VAL A 167 18.77 2.21 2.61
N LEU A 168 19.62 2.68 1.70
CA LEU A 168 20.66 3.68 2.00
C LEU A 168 20.06 4.98 2.51
N HIS A 169 18.95 5.43 1.93
CA HIS A 169 18.24 6.63 2.39
C HIS A 169 17.78 6.49 3.84
N LEU A 170 17.25 5.33 4.23
CA LEU A 170 16.81 5.07 5.60
C LEU A 170 17.97 5.07 6.60
N ILE A 171 19.15 4.57 6.22
CA ILE A 171 20.34 4.55 7.09
C ILE A 171 20.95 5.95 7.21
N ASN A 172 20.82 6.78 6.19
CA ASN A 172 21.46 8.09 6.16
C ASN A 172 20.95 9.02 7.29
N HIS A 173 19.65 8.97 7.62
CA HIS A 173 19.07 9.89 8.59
C HIS A 173 18.90 9.24 9.99
N PRO A 174 19.29 9.91 11.10
CA PRO A 174 19.28 9.31 12.44
C PRO A 174 17.88 8.85 12.91
N LYS A 175 16.82 9.58 12.52
CA LYS A 175 15.42 9.20 12.86
C LYS A 175 14.94 7.92 12.15
N THR A 176 15.55 7.57 11.01
CA THR A 176 15.15 6.40 10.22
C THR A 176 16.13 5.24 10.36
N ARG A 177 17.38 5.53 10.73
CA ARG A 177 18.44 4.53 10.98
C ARG A 177 18.06 3.52 12.06
N GLN A 178 17.30 3.95 13.07
CA GLN A 178 16.81 3.08 14.15
C GLN A 178 15.93 1.90 13.65
N TYR A 179 15.35 2.02 12.46
CA TYR A 179 14.50 0.98 11.89
C TYR A 179 15.27 -0.06 11.07
N VAL A 180 16.54 0.19 10.75
CA VAL A 180 17.41 -0.75 10.07
C VAL A 180 18.28 -1.42 11.11
N ARG A 181 18.10 -2.73 11.34
CA ARG A 181 18.91 -3.44 12.34
C ARG A 181 20.33 -3.60 11.81
N ALA A 182 21.29 -3.00 12.52
CA ALA A 182 22.69 -2.87 12.09
C ALA A 182 23.38 -4.21 11.76
N ASP A 183 22.99 -5.32 12.41
CA ASP A 183 23.81 -6.54 12.40
C ASP A 183 23.24 -7.72 11.57
N VAL A 184 21.96 -7.67 11.14
CA VAL A 184 21.32 -8.82 10.44
C VAL A 184 20.78 -8.46 9.05
N GLU A 185 20.37 -7.20 8.85
CA GLU A 185 19.79 -6.75 7.57
C GLU A 185 20.87 -6.19 6.62
N LEU A 186 22.00 -5.70 7.16
CA LEU A 186 23.06 -5.07 6.37
C LEU A 186 24.21 -5.98 5.95
N GLU A 187 24.47 -7.09 6.64
CA GLU A 187 25.45 -8.08 6.18
C GLU A 187 25.08 -8.63 4.79
N VAL A 188 23.78 -8.80 4.53
CA VAL A 188 23.25 -9.18 3.21
C VAL A 188 23.60 -8.15 2.13
N GLY A 189 23.59 -6.85 2.46
CA GLY A 189 24.00 -5.78 1.55
C GLY A 189 25.52 -5.62 1.42
N SER A 190 26.27 -6.00 2.46
CA SER A 190 27.74 -5.91 2.50
C SER A 190 28.40 -6.93 1.58
N VAL A 191 27.78 -8.11 1.40
CA VAL A 191 28.21 -9.14 0.44
C VAL A 191 28.07 -8.68 -1.02
N LEU A 192 27.24 -7.66 -1.29
CA LEU A 192 27.00 -7.12 -2.64
C LEU A 192 27.96 -5.99 -3.05
N LEU A 193 28.80 -5.48 -2.13
CA LEU A 193 29.78 -4.42 -2.39
C LEU A 193 31.22 -4.94 -2.54
N VAL A 194 31.41 -6.26 -2.59
CA VAL A 194 32.71 -6.91 -2.85
C VAL A 194 32.68 -7.60 -4.22
#